data_AF-A0A6G7EGW9-F1
#
_entry.id   AF-A0A6G7EGW9-F1
#
_cell.length_a   1.000
_cell.length_b   1.000
_cell.length_c   1.000
_cell.angle_alpha   90.00
_cell.angle_beta   90.00
_cell.angle_gamma   90.00
#
_symmetry.space_group_name_H-M   'P 1'
#
loop_
_entity.id
_entity.type
_entity.pdbx_description
1 polymer ?
#
loop_
_entity_poly.entity_id
_entity_poly.type
_entity_poly.pdbx_seq_one_letter_code
_entity_poly.pdbx_strand_id
1 'polypeptide(L)'
;MTRNLTLAIDDDLLDKVRVLAAMKRTSVNEMVRGFLTRLVEQETSKDEAREALLKLIDESEGRGGEGWRLPTREETYSGDPRFDREF
;
A
#
# COMPACT_ATOMS: atom_id res chain seq x y z
N MET A 1 17.17 17.33 8.79
CA MET A 1 18.52 17.02 9.32
C MET A 1 18.89 15.60 8.90
N THR A 2 20.07 15.38 8.34
CA THR A 2 20.53 14.05 7.92
C THR A 2 21.16 13.28 9.09
N ARG A 3 20.90 11.98 9.16
CA ARG A 3 21.47 11.05 10.15
C ARG A 3 22.15 9.88 9.42
N ASN A 4 23.18 9.31 10.03
CA ASN A 4 23.89 8.14 9.49
C ASN A 4 23.22 6.86 9.99
N LEU A 5 23.11 5.87 9.11
CA LEU A 5 22.61 4.53 9.40
C LEU A 5 23.75 3.53 9.14
N THR A 6 24.11 2.73 10.15
CA THR A 6 25.06 1.63 10.02
C THR A 6 24.28 0.32 9.91
N LEU A 7 24.58 -0.49 8.89
CA LEU A 7 23.91 -1.75 8.62
C LEU A 7 24.97 -2.86 8.50
N ALA A 8 24.76 -3.98 9.19
CA ALA A 8 25.54 -5.18 8.99
C ALA A 8 24.90 -6.01 7.87
N ILE A 9 25.66 -6.30 6.81
CA ILE A 9 25.25 -7.14 5.67
C ILE A 9 26.42 -8.01 5.23
N ASP A 10 26.13 -9.10 4.53
CA ASP A 10 27.17 -9.95 3.95
C ASP A 10 28.01 -9.19 2.91
N ASP A 11 29.33 -9.40 2.95
CA ASP A 11 30.28 -8.73 2.05
C ASP A 11 29.97 -9.03 0.57
N ASP A 12 29.64 -10.30 0.26
CA ASP A 12 29.25 -10.72 -1.09
C ASP A 12 28.01 -9.97 -1.60
N LEU A 13 27.08 -9.63 -0.71
CA LEU A 13 25.89 -8.87 -1.06
C LEU A 13 26.24 -7.41 -1.30
N LEU A 14 27.08 -6.82 -0.44
CA LEU A 14 27.53 -5.44 -0.59
C LEU A 14 28.23 -5.23 -1.94
N ASP A 15 29.08 -6.16 -2.35
CA ASP A 15 29.81 -6.06 -3.62
C ASP A 15 28.88 -6.16 -4.83
N LYS A 16 27.92 -7.09 -4.81
CA LYS A 16 26.88 -7.19 -5.86
C LYS A 16 26.05 -5.91 -5.95
N VAL A 17 25.66 -5.34 -4.81
CA VAL A 17 24.86 -4.11 -4.76
C VAL A 17 25.66 -2.91 -5.27
N ARG A 18 26.97 -2.84 -5.00
CA ARG A 18 27.85 -1.79 -5.56
C ARG A 18 27.92 -1.84 -7.07
N VAL A 19 28.11 -3.03 -7.65
CA VAL A 19 28.09 -3.22 -9.11
C VAL A 19 26.74 -2.80 -9.68
N LEU A 20 25.64 -3.23 -9.04
CA LEU A 20 24.29 -2.86 -9.47
C LEU A 20 24.03 -1.35 -9.40
N ALA A 21 24.50 -0.68 -8.35
CA ALA A 21 24.38 0.77 -8.20
C ALA A 21 25.15 1.50 -9.31
N ALA A 22 26.37 1.05 -9.63
CA ALA A 22 27.16 1.59 -10.73
C ALA A 22 26.46 1.41 -12.09
N MET A 23 25.90 0.23 -12.37
CA MET A 23 25.12 -0.03 -13.58
C MET A 23 23.91 0.90 -13.69
N LYS A 24 23.26 1.20 -12.57
CA LYS A 24 22.10 2.10 -12.49
C LYS A 24 22.48 3.58 -12.37
N ARG A 25 23.77 3.94 -12.43
CA ARG A 25 24.29 5.32 -12.26
C ARG A 25 23.80 5.98 -10.96
N THR A 26 23.71 5.21 -9.89
CA THR A 26 23.27 5.65 -8.55
C THR A 26 24.26 5.18 -7.49
N SER A 27 23.99 5.49 -6.22
CA SER A 27 24.76 5.01 -5.08
C SER A 27 23.96 4.02 -4.23
N VAL A 28 24.66 3.16 -3.48
CA VAL A 28 24.02 2.27 -2.51
C VAL A 28 23.19 3.06 -1.49
N ASN A 29 23.71 4.20 -1.02
CA ASN A 29 23.00 5.07 -0.09
C ASN A 29 21.69 5.63 -0.68
N GLU A 30 21.70 6.01 -1.96
CA GLU A 30 20.51 6.49 -2.64
C GLU A 30 19.49 5.36 -2.84
N MET A 31 19.95 4.16 -3.18
CA MET A 31 19.09 2.97 -3.27
C MET A 31 18.43 2.64 -1.94
N VAL A 32 19.19 2.63 -0.84
CA VAL A 32 18.66 2.38 0.51
C VAL A 32 17.68 3.47 0.92
N ARG A 33 18.02 4.74 0.68
CA ARG A 33 17.12 5.87 0.97
C ARG A 33 15.81 5.73 0.21
N GLY A 34 15.87 5.47 -1.10
CA GLY A 34 14.69 5.29 -1.93
C GLY A 34 13.85 4.08 -1.53
N PHE A 35 14.49 2.97 -1.11
CA PHE A 35 13.78 1.81 -0.59
C PHE A 35 13.01 2.16 0.70
N LEU A 36 13.67 2.79 1.67
CA LEU A 36 13.05 3.18 2.93
C LEU A 36 11.92 4.21 2.72
N THR A 37 12.11 5.18 1.83
CA THR A 37 11.06 6.14 1.46
C THR A 37 9.82 5.45 0.92
N ARG A 38 9.97 4.56 -0.07
CA ARG A 38 8.83 3.83 -0.63
C ARG A 38 8.15 2.93 0.39
N LEU A 39 8.93 2.30 1.28
CA LEU A 39 8.39 1.46 2.34
C LEU A 39 7.50 2.27 3.29
N VAL A 40 7.96 3.47 3.70
CA VAL A 40 7.16 4.37 4.55
C VAL A 40 5.93 4.86 3.79
N GLU A 41 6.06 5.31 2.54
CA GLU A 41 4.94 5.78 1.72
C GLU A 41 3.86 4.70 1.54
N GLN A 42 4.25 3.44 1.37
CA GLN A 42 3.31 2.32 1.28
C GLN A 42 2.54 2.10 2.58
N GLU A 43 3.17 2.28 3.74
CA GLU A 43 2.48 2.13 5.03
C GLU A 43 1.60 3.36 5.32
N THR A 44 2.13 4.57 5.13
CA THR A 44 1.35 5.82 5.30
C THR A 44 0.15 5.88 4.36
N SER A 45 0.30 5.52 3.08
CA SER A 45 -0.84 5.57 2.14
C SER A 45 -1.97 4.59 2.48
N LYS A 46 -1.64 3.42 3.04
CA LYS A 46 -2.64 2.48 3.56
C LYS A 46 -3.38 3.07 4.76
N ASP A 47 -2.67 3.75 5.64
CA ASP A 47 -3.25 4.41 6.80
C ASP A 47 -4.12 5.61 6.37
N GLU A 48 -3.67 6.45 5.44
CA GLU A 48 -4.45 7.58 4.90
C GLU A 48 -5.72 7.11 4.18
N ALA A 49 -5.65 6.08 3.35
CA ALA A 49 -6.82 5.52 2.68
C ALA A 49 -7.83 4.94 3.69
N ARG A 50 -7.32 4.28 4.74
CA ARG A 50 -8.13 3.75 5.83
C ARG A 50 -8.78 4.88 6.64
N GLU A 51 -8.02 5.90 7.02
CA GLU A 51 -8.53 7.06 7.75
C GLU A 51 -9.55 7.84 6.92
N ALA A 52 -9.33 8.01 5.61
CA ALA A 52 -10.28 8.64 4.71
C ALA A 52 -11.60 7.86 4.64
N LEU A 53 -11.55 6.52 4.60
CA LEU A 53 -12.76 5.68 4.66
C LEU A 53 -13.47 5.77 6.01
N LEU A 54 -12.74 5.76 7.12
CA LEU A 54 -13.33 5.91 8.47
C LEU A 54 -13.99 7.28 8.62
N LYS A 55 -13.32 8.34 8.17
CA LYS A 55 -13.88 9.69 8.15
C LYS A 55 -15.13 9.76 7.26
N LEU A 56 -15.11 9.15 6.08
CA LEU A 56 -16.29 9.07 5.21
C LEU A 56 -17.44 8.34 5.90
N ILE A 57 -17.17 7.25 6.64
CA ILE A 57 -18.20 6.51 7.39
C ILE A 57 -18.80 7.40 8.49
N ASP A 58 -17.96 8.12 9.24
CA ASP A 58 -18.41 8.99 10.34
C ASP A 58 -19.18 10.23 9.85
N GLU A 59 -18.76 10.81 8.72
CA GLU A 59 -19.36 12.04 8.17
C GLU A 59 -20.50 11.80 7.18
N SER A 60 -20.60 10.59 6.61
CA SER A 60 -21.64 10.29 5.62
C SER A 60 -23.00 10.17 6.29
N GLU A 61 -23.95 10.96 5.82
CA GLU A 61 -25.36 10.86 6.22
C GLU A 61 -26.08 9.63 5.63
N GLY A 62 -25.37 8.75 4.91
CA GLY A 62 -25.93 7.50 4.39
C GLY A 62 -27.10 7.71 3.43
N ARG A 63 -27.05 8.77 2.61
CA ARG A 63 -28.14 9.10 1.69
C ARG A 63 -28.16 8.15 0.50
N GLY A 64 -28.95 7.09 0.63
CA GLY A 64 -29.47 6.38 -0.53
C GLY A 64 -30.31 7.33 -1.38
N GLY A 65 -30.21 7.23 -2.71
CA GLY A 65 -31.04 8.01 -3.63
C GLY A 65 -32.55 7.82 -3.37
N GLU A 66 -33.38 8.63 -4.01
CA GLU A 66 -34.83 8.55 -3.84
C GLU A 66 -35.34 7.12 -4.12
N GLY A 67 -36.06 6.52 -3.16
CA GLY A 67 -36.51 5.13 -3.22
C GLY A 67 -35.49 4.07 -2.76
N TRP A 68 -34.32 4.48 -2.28
CA TRP A 68 -33.32 3.54 -1.75
C TRP A 68 -33.77 2.92 -0.43
N ARG A 69 -33.64 1.60 -0.36
CA ARG A 69 -33.76 0.81 0.86
C ARG A 69 -32.53 -0.08 0.99
N LEU A 70 -32.22 -0.46 2.22
CA LEU A 70 -31.26 -1.53 2.45
C LEU A 70 -31.75 -2.79 1.72
N PRO A 71 -30.93 -3.40 0.83
CA PRO A 71 -31.30 -4.65 0.18
C PRO A 71 -31.39 -5.77 1.22
N THR A 72 -32.25 -6.75 0.97
CA THR A 72 -32.31 -7.94 1.82
C THR A 72 -31.05 -8.79 1.62
N ARG A 73 -30.85 -9.75 2.53
CA ARG A 73 -29.74 -10.71 2.44
C ARG A 73 -29.78 -11.44 1.10
N GLU A 74 -30.97 -11.90 0.70
CA GLU A 74 -31.19 -12.64 -0.55
C GLU A 74 -30.92 -11.78 -1.79
N GLU A 75 -31.16 -10.48 -1.74
CA GLU A 75 -30.90 -9.54 -2.85
C GLU A 75 -29.41 -9.17 -2.98
N THR A 76 -28.67 -9.20 -1.88
CA THR A 76 -27.23 -8.88 -1.85
C THR A 76 -26.37 -10.10 -2.17
N TYR A 77 -26.87 -11.30 -1.84
CA TYR A 77 -26.15 -12.54 -2.03
C TYR A 77 -26.38 -13.08 -3.44
N SER A 78 -25.33 -13.14 -4.26
CA SER A 78 -25.44 -13.64 -5.64
C SER A 78 -25.81 -15.12 -5.76
N GLY A 79 -25.86 -15.87 -4.65
CA GLY A 79 -26.04 -17.33 -4.67
C GLY A 79 -24.79 -18.09 -5.09
N ASP A 80 -23.97 -17.52 -5.99
CA ASP A 80 -22.73 -18.15 -6.45
C ASP A 80 -21.58 -18.03 -5.43
N PRO A 81 -20.85 -19.13 -5.18
CA PRO A 81 -19.58 -19.07 -4.47
C PRO A 81 -18.66 -18.03 -5.14
N ARG A 82 -17.97 -17.23 -4.31
CA ARG A 82 -17.09 -16.13 -4.76
C ARG A 82 -16.05 -16.52 -5.81
N PHE A 83 -15.77 -17.82 -5.98
CA PHE A 83 -14.72 -18.35 -6.85
C PHE A 83 -15.20 -18.78 -8.24
N ASP A 84 -16.51 -18.83 -8.48
CA ASP A 84 -17.09 -19.41 -9.70
C ASP A 84 -17.78 -18.35 -10.62
N ARG A 85 -17.52 -17.06 -10.40
CA ARG A 85 -18.07 -16.01 -11.28
C ARG A 85 -17.24 -15.88 -12.56
N GLU A 86 -17.87 -16.03 -13.72
CA GLU A 86 -17.29 -15.56 -14.99
C GLU A 86 -17.27 -14.02 -15.01
N PHE A 87 -16.10 -13.44 -15.32
CA PHE A 87 -15.86 -12.00 -15.37
C PHE A 87 -16.26 -11.39 -16.72
#